data_AF-A0A7L4Q969-F1
#
_entry.id   AF-A0A7L4Q969-F1
#
_cell.length_a   1.000
_cell.length_b   1.000
_cell.length_c   1.000
_cell.angle_alpha   90.00
_cell.angle_beta   90.00
_cell.angle_gamma   90.00
#
_symmetry.space_group_name_H-M   'P 1'
#
loop_
_entity.id
_entity.type
_entity.pdbx_description
1 polymer ?
#
loop_
_entity_poly.entity_id
_entity_poly.type
_entity_poly.pdbx_seq_one_letter_code
_entity_poly.pdbx_strand_id
1 'polypeptide(L)'
;MKDESCPCELDKAYKIRRMTVGETSVGIAQLDQIMEEVNSMGLERNEIGRELIRRVKIFNYVPPSASSEYEKALIQEYEWRYGE
;
A
#
# COMPACT_ATOMS: atom_id res chain seq x y z
N MET A 1 -12.48 -7.61 -29.34
CA MET A 1 -11.38 -8.36 -28.70
C MET A 1 -11.57 -8.19 -27.20
N LYS A 2 -11.83 -9.26 -26.46
CA LYS A 2 -11.69 -9.22 -25.00
C LYS A 2 -10.20 -9.45 -24.74
N ASP A 3 -9.52 -8.46 -24.17
CA ASP A 3 -8.20 -8.68 -23.60
C ASP A 3 -8.37 -9.64 -22.42
N GLU A 4 -8.21 -10.93 -22.69
CA GLU A 4 -8.26 -12.02 -21.72
C GLU A 4 -6.89 -12.19 -21.03
N SER A 5 -6.25 -11.08 -20.63
CA SER A 5 -5.03 -11.19 -19.84
C SER A 5 -5.37 -11.82 -18.49
N CYS A 6 -4.54 -12.80 -18.07
CA CYS A 6 -4.72 -13.45 -16.77
C CYS A 6 -4.74 -12.38 -15.68
N PRO A 7 -5.66 -12.44 -14.69
CA PRO A 7 -5.64 -11.51 -13.55
C PRO A 7 -4.26 -11.44 -12.87
N CYS A 8 -3.53 -12.55 -12.87
CA CYS A 8 -2.16 -12.67 -12.37
C CYS A 8 -1.12 -11.85 -13.16
N GLU A 9 -1.31 -11.66 -14.45
CA GLU A 9 -0.44 -10.84 -15.31
C GLU A 9 -0.76 -9.36 -15.18
N LEU A 10 -2.04 -9.03 -15.04
CA LEU A 10 -2.50 -7.67 -14.75
C LEU A 10 -1.96 -7.18 -13.40
N ASP A 11 -2.00 -8.01 -12.35
CA ASP A 11 -1.44 -7.68 -11.03
C ASP A 11 0.05 -7.31 -11.13
N LYS A 12 0.83 -8.03 -11.96
CA LYS A 12 2.25 -7.71 -12.18
C LYS A 12 2.44 -6.41 -12.95
N ALA A 13 1.64 -6.19 -14.00
CA ALA A 13 1.70 -4.98 -14.82
C ALA A 13 1.39 -3.72 -13.99
N TYR A 14 0.41 -3.79 -13.09
CA TYR A 14 0.02 -2.70 -12.19
C TYR A 14 0.78 -2.69 -10.85
N LYS A 15 1.78 -3.58 -10.69
CA LYS A 15 2.57 -3.76 -9.45
C LYS A 15 1.70 -3.85 -8.20
N ILE A 16 0.60 -4.62 -8.28
CA ILE A 16 -0.33 -4.83 -7.19
C ILE A 16 0.28 -5.82 -6.19
N ARG A 17 0.27 -5.44 -4.92
CA ARG A 17 0.63 -6.31 -3.79
C ARG A 17 -0.57 -6.52 -2.89
N ARG A 18 -0.72 -7.72 -2.35
CA ARG A 18 -1.77 -7.99 -1.35
C ARG A 18 -1.26 -7.70 0.05
N MET A 19 -2.06 -7.01 0.83
CA MET A 19 -1.85 -6.82 2.26
C MET A 19 -3.16 -7.04 3.02
N THR A 20 -3.07 -7.37 4.30
CA THR A 20 -4.25 -7.50 5.16
C THR A 20 -4.56 -6.16 5.79
N VAL A 21 -5.79 -5.68 5.59
CA VAL A 21 -6.32 -4.48 6.24
C VAL A 21 -7.51 -4.89 7.10
N GLY A 22 -7.37 -4.77 8.43
CA GLY A 22 -8.33 -5.35 9.35
C GLY A 22 -8.40 -6.86 9.16
N GLU A 23 -9.56 -7.35 8.74
CA GLU A 23 -9.81 -8.78 8.45
C GLU A 23 -9.83 -9.09 6.94
N THR A 24 -9.62 -8.09 6.07
CA THR A 24 -9.77 -8.22 4.62
C THR A 24 -8.42 -8.24 3.91
N SER A 25 -8.22 -9.17 2.97
CA SER A 25 -7.09 -9.13 2.04
C SER A 25 -7.39 -8.16 0.88
N VAL A 26 -6.57 -7.13 0.74
CA VAL A 26 -6.75 -6.05 -0.25
C VAL A 26 -5.52 -5.98 -1.16
N GLY A 27 -5.74 -5.83 -2.46
CA GLY A 27 -4.69 -5.50 -3.42
C GLY A 27 -4.43 -4.00 -3.44
N ILE A 28 -3.18 -3.60 -3.20
CA ILE A 28 -2.72 -2.21 -3.24
C ILE A 28 -1.79 -2.05 -4.44
N ALA A 29 -2.18 -1.20 -5.38
CA ALA A 29 -1.34 -0.82 -6.51
C ALA A 29 -0.14 -0.01 -6.02
N GLN A 30 1.02 -0.26 -6.64
CA GLN A 30 2.27 0.49 -6.41
C GLN A 30 2.82 0.41 -4.98
N LEU A 31 2.41 -0.57 -4.18
CA LEU A 31 2.79 -0.66 -2.76
C LEU A 31 4.30 -0.63 -2.55
N ASP A 32 5.05 -1.43 -3.31
CA ASP A 32 6.52 -1.50 -3.17
C ASP A 32 7.20 -0.16 -3.43
N GLN A 33 6.76 0.54 -4.48
CA GLN A 33 7.31 1.86 -4.82
C GLN A 33 6.98 2.90 -3.75
N ILE A 34 5.74 2.91 -3.23
CA ILE A 34 5.33 3.83 -2.17
C ILE A 34 6.16 3.61 -0.91
N MET A 35 6.39 2.35 -0.52
CA MET A 35 7.18 1.97 0.65
C MET A 35 8.63 2.44 0.51
N GLU A 36 9.25 2.19 -0.65
CA GLU A 36 10.63 2.63 -0.94
C GLU A 36 10.77 4.15 -0.92
N GLU A 37 9.84 4.86 -1.57
CA GLU A 37 9.85 6.32 -1.62
C GLU A 37 9.72 6.92 -0.20
N VAL A 38 8.80 6.43 0.62
CA VAL A 38 8.63 6.93 1.99
C VAL A 38 9.85 6.62 2.86
N ASN A 39 10.45 5.44 2.71
CA ASN A 39 11.67 5.10 3.44
C ASN A 39 12.85 6.00 3.06
N SER A 40 12.97 6.34 1.77
CA SER A 40 14.02 7.24 1.28
C SER A 40 13.90 8.69 1.78
N MET A 41 12.72 9.08 2.29
CA MET A 41 12.50 10.44 2.81
C MET A 41 13.10 10.66 4.21
N GLY A 42 13.45 9.60 4.95
CA GLY A 42 14.00 9.73 6.30
C GLY A 42 13.05 10.44 7.28
N LEU A 43 11.74 10.18 7.17
CA LEU A 43 10.71 10.80 8.02
C LEU A 43 10.77 10.28 9.45
N GLU A 44 10.32 11.13 10.38
CA GLU A 44 10.09 10.73 11.76
C GLU A 44 8.98 9.67 11.87
N ARG A 45 9.10 8.78 12.85
CA ARG A 45 8.19 7.62 13.02
C ARG A 45 6.71 8.00 13.07
N ASN A 46 6.37 9.15 13.66
CA ASN A 46 4.99 9.64 13.76
C ASN A 46 4.45 10.27 12.46
N GLU A 47 5.29 10.48 11.45
CA GLU A 47 4.91 11.06 10.16
C GLU A 47 4.74 10.01 9.06
N ILE A 48 5.42 8.87 9.19
CA ILE A 48 5.43 7.77 8.21
C ILE A 48 4.01 7.32 7.84
N GLY A 49 3.15 7.05 8.84
CA GLY A 49 1.77 6.59 8.59
C GLY A 49 0.96 7.56 7.75
N ARG A 50 1.05 8.86 8.09
CA ARG A 50 0.33 9.93 7.38
C ARG A 50 0.81 10.08 5.94
N GLU A 51 2.11 9.94 5.70
CA GLU A 51 2.65 10.03 4.34
C GLU A 51 2.29 8.78 3.51
N LEU A 52 2.37 7.58 4.10
CA LEU A 52 1.98 6.33 3.45
C LEU A 52 0.52 6.38 2.99
N ILE A 53 -0.41 6.73 3.89
CA ILE A 53 -1.84 6.77 3.53
C ILE A 53 -2.14 7.84 2.49
N ARG A 54 -1.41 8.97 2.51
CA ARG A 54 -1.54 10.04 1.51
C ARG A 54 -1.15 9.53 0.12
N ARG A 55 -0.03 8.81 -0.01
CA ARG A 55 0.44 8.25 -1.29
C ARG A 55 -0.43 7.10 -1.79
N VAL A 56 -0.87 6.20 -0.91
CA VAL A 56 -1.75 5.09 -1.28
C VAL A 56 -3.05 5.61 -1.90
N LYS A 57 -3.63 6.67 -1.33
CA LYS A 57 -4.86 7.32 -1.84
C LYS A 57 -4.73 7.92 -3.24
N ILE A 58 -3.52 8.14 -3.76
CA ILE A 58 -3.30 8.64 -5.13
C ILE A 58 -3.69 7.57 -6.16
N PHE A 59 -3.38 6.30 -5.87
CA PHE A 59 -3.57 5.19 -6.80
C PHE A 59 -4.69 4.24 -6.41
N ASN A 60 -5.15 4.29 -5.15
CA ASN A 60 -6.11 3.35 -4.59
C ASN A 60 -7.25 4.09 -3.90
N TYR A 61 -8.47 3.55 -4.02
CA TYR A 61 -9.58 4.02 -3.21
C TYR A 61 -9.44 3.51 -1.77
N VAL A 62 -9.42 4.44 -0.81
CA VAL A 62 -9.48 4.11 0.62
C VAL A 62 -10.78 4.66 1.20
N PRO A 63 -11.72 3.81 1.63
CA PRO A 63 -12.94 4.26 2.28
C PRO A 63 -12.62 5.14 3.49
N PRO A 64 -13.29 6.29 3.68
CA PRO A 64 -13.04 7.15 4.84
C PRO A 64 -13.20 6.42 6.18
N SER A 65 -14.18 5.52 6.28
CA SER A 65 -14.44 4.69 7.46
C SER A 65 -13.30 3.73 7.81
N ALA A 66 -12.53 3.27 6.80
CA ALA A 66 -11.43 2.34 6.97
C ALA A 66 -10.05 3.02 7.00
N SER A 67 -9.99 4.36 6.86
CA SER A 67 -8.71 5.07 6.70
C SER A 67 -7.71 4.80 7.83
N SER A 68 -8.17 4.62 9.07
CA SER A 68 -7.29 4.30 10.20
C SER A 68 -6.76 2.86 10.14
N GLU A 69 -7.57 1.91 9.67
CA GLU A 69 -7.15 0.51 9.52
C GLU A 69 -6.09 0.37 8.42
N TYR A 70 -6.29 1.09 7.30
CA TYR A 70 -5.29 1.17 6.24
C TYR A 70 -3.98 1.77 6.76
N GLU A 71 -4.03 2.90 7.47
CA GLU A 71 -2.82 3.53 8.02
C GLU A 71 -2.07 2.59 8.96
N LYS A 72 -2.77 1.91 9.88
CA LYS A 72 -2.16 0.91 10.77
C LYS A 72 -1.51 -0.23 10.01
N ALA A 73 -2.19 -0.77 9.00
CA ALA A 73 -1.67 -1.87 8.21
C ALA A 73 -0.46 -1.45 7.37
N LEU A 74 -0.46 -0.23 6.84
CA LEU A 74 0.66 0.32 6.08
C LEU A 74 1.89 0.55 6.98
N ILE A 75 1.69 1.05 8.20
CA ILE A 75 2.78 1.16 9.18
C ILE A 75 3.35 -0.22 9.52
N GLN A 76 2.51 -1.22 9.78
CA GLN A 76 2.97 -2.59 10.07
C GLN A 76 3.78 -3.19 8.91
N GLU A 77 3.30 -3.02 7.68
CA GLU A 77 4.03 -3.47 6.49
C GLU A 77 5.36 -2.74 6.31
N TYR A 78 5.38 -1.43 6.57
CA TYR A 78 6.60 -0.62 6.53
C TYR A 78 7.62 -1.09 7.58
N GLU A 79 7.19 -1.29 8.82
CA GLU A 79 8.02 -1.79 9.91
C GLU A 79 8.52 -3.21 9.64
N TRP A 80 7.71 -4.07 9.01
CA TRP A 80 8.16 -5.40 8.62
C TRP A 80 9.26 -5.37 7.54
N ARG A 81 9.24 -4.38 6.64
CA ARG A 81 10.23 -4.22 5.55
C ARG A 81 11.53 -3.55 5.99
N TYR A 82 11.42 -2.54 6.85
CA TYR A 82 12.52 -1.61 7.15
C TYR A 82 12.77 -1.42 8.65
N GLY A 83 12.01 -2.10 9.51
CA GLY A 83 12.32 -2.16 10.94
C GLY A 83 13.63 -2.91 11.14
N GLU A 84 14.58 -2.25 11.81
CA GLU A 84 15.78 -2.89 12.36
C GLU A 84 15.44 -3.82 13.54
#